data_AF-A0A348RWQ1-F1
#
_entry.id   AF-A0A348RWQ1-F1
#
_cell.length_a   1.000
_cell.length_b   1.000
_cell.length_c   1.000
_cell.angle_alpha   90.00
_cell.angle_beta   90.00
_cell.angle_gamma   90.00
#
_symmetry.space_group_name_H-M   'P 1'
#
loop_
_entity.id
_entity.type
_entity.pdbx_description
1 polymer ?
#
loop_
_entity_poly.entity_id
_entity_poly.type
_entity_poly.pdbx_seq_one_letter_code
_entity_poly.pdbx_strand_id
1 'polypeptide(L)'
;MEPLIIALLAGIGFIVAYHTYGRWLGYKIFALSAKTVCPSYKLKDGVDYVPTSKGVVFGHHFTSIAGTGPIVGPAIAVMWGWLPALLWVVLGSIFIGAVHDFGSLVVSLR
;
A
#
# COMPACT_ATOMS: atom_id res chain seq x y z
N MET A 1 -10.39 -4.56 -27.12
CA MET A 1 -10.90 -4.61 -25.73
C MET A 1 -11.22 -3.21 -25.30
N GLU A 2 -12.42 -2.96 -24.77
CA GLU A 2 -12.77 -1.67 -24.18
C GLU A 2 -11.85 -1.40 -22.98
N PRO A 3 -11.16 -0.23 -22.90
CA PRO A 3 -10.31 0.13 -21.76
C PRO A 3 -11.01 0.01 -20.41
N LEU A 4 -12.33 0.21 -20.40
CA LEU A 4 -13.20 0.02 -19.24
C LEU A 4 -13.12 -1.40 -18.68
N ILE A 5 -13.13 -2.43 -19.53
CA ILE A 5 -13.05 -3.83 -19.11
C ILE A 5 -11.71 -4.11 -18.43
N ILE A 6 -10.61 -3.58 -18.99
CA ILE A 6 -9.27 -3.72 -18.43
C ILE A 6 -9.20 -3.08 -17.03
N ALA A 7 -9.75 -1.87 -16.88
CA ALA A 7 -9.79 -1.17 -15.60
C ALA A 7 -10.63 -1.94 -14.56
N LEU A 8 -11.79 -2.48 -14.96
CA LEU A 8 -12.63 -3.28 -14.07
C LEU A 8 -11.93 -4.56 -13.62
N LEU A 9 -11.28 -5.28 -14.54
CA LEU A 9 -10.52 -6.49 -14.21
C LEU A 9 -9.35 -6.19 -13.27
N ALA A 10 -8.61 -5.11 -13.51
CA ALA A 10 -7.55 -4.66 -12.61
C ALA A 10 -8.10 -4.29 -11.22
N GLY A 11 -9.22 -3.59 -11.15
CA GLY A 11 -9.90 -3.23 -9.90
C GLY A 11 -10.34 -4.46 -9.10
N ILE A 12 -10.94 -5.44 -9.76
CA ILE A 12 -11.29 -6.74 -9.15
C ILE A 12 -10.01 -7.44 -8.66
N GLY A 13 -8.94 -7.43 -9.45
CA GLY A 13 -7.63 -7.97 -9.06
C GLY A 13 -7.10 -7.37 -7.77
N PHE A 14 -7.16 -6.04 -7.61
CA PHE A 14 -6.75 -5.36 -6.38
C PHE A 14 -7.64 -5.73 -5.17
N ILE A 15 -8.96 -5.85 -5.37
CA ILE A 15 -9.89 -6.27 -4.30
C ILE A 15 -9.56 -7.70 -3.84
N VAL A 16 -9.33 -8.62 -4.79
CA VAL A 16 -8.96 -10.01 -4.49
C VAL A 16 -7.62 -10.04 -3.76
N ALA A 17 -6.61 -9.33 -4.27
CA ALA A 17 -5.29 -9.26 -3.65
C ALA A 17 -5.34 -8.71 -2.21
N TYR A 18 -6.15 -7.68 -1.95
CA TYR A 18 -6.34 -7.14 -0.60
C TYR A 18 -6.89 -8.19 0.37
N HIS A 19 -7.93 -8.92 -0.03
CA HIS A 19 -8.60 -9.92 0.83
C HIS A 19 -7.84 -11.24 0.95
N THR A 20 -6.93 -11.53 0.03
CA THR A 20 -6.13 -12.77 0.04
C THR A 20 -4.73 -12.49 0.54
N TYR A 21 -3.88 -11.95 -0.34
CA TYR A 21 -2.48 -11.68 -0.08
C TYR A 21 -2.28 -10.64 1.03
N GLY A 22 -3.02 -9.54 1.00
CA GLY A 22 -2.93 -8.48 2.03
C GLY A 22 -3.31 -8.99 3.43
N ARG A 23 -4.39 -9.76 3.53
CA ARG A 23 -4.76 -10.44 4.80
C ARG A 23 -3.71 -11.45 5.25
N TRP A 24 -3.22 -12.28 4.34
CA TRP A 24 -2.15 -13.24 4.67
C TRP A 24 -0.91 -12.53 5.20
N LEU A 25 -0.49 -11.45 4.55
CA LEU A 25 0.66 -10.63 4.97
C LEU A 25 0.44 -10.04 6.37
N GLY A 26 -0.73 -9.47 6.63
CA GLY A 26 -1.07 -8.89 7.94
C GLY A 26 -1.12 -9.90 9.08
N TYR A 27 -1.72 -11.08 8.87
CA TYR A 27 -1.90 -12.07 9.93
C TYR A 27 -0.71 -13.01 10.10
N LYS A 28 -0.12 -13.51 9.00
CA LYS A 28 0.93 -14.54 9.04
C LYS A 28 2.34 -13.96 9.10
N ILE A 29 2.61 -12.87 8.38
CA ILE A 29 3.95 -12.28 8.33
C ILE A 29 4.12 -11.23 9.42
N PHE A 30 3.22 -10.26 9.48
CA PHE A 30 3.33 -9.13 10.40
C PHE A 30 2.61 -9.34 11.74
N ALA A 31 1.86 -10.44 11.91
CA ALA A 31 1.17 -10.81 13.14
C ALA A 31 0.45 -9.63 13.82
N LEU A 32 -0.27 -8.83 13.01
CA LEU A 32 -0.93 -7.62 13.49
C LEU A 32 -2.04 -7.96 14.49
N SER A 33 -2.08 -7.21 15.59
CA SER A 33 -3.08 -7.36 16.65
C SER A 33 -3.72 -6.03 16.97
N ALA A 34 -5.06 -6.00 16.94
CA ALA A 34 -5.84 -4.84 17.36
C ALA A 34 -5.76 -4.58 18.87
N LYS A 35 -5.18 -5.51 19.65
CA LYS A 35 -4.98 -5.36 21.10
C LYS A 35 -3.70 -4.59 21.44
N THR A 36 -2.82 -4.34 20.48
CA THR A 36 -1.56 -3.62 20.70
C THR A 36 -1.83 -2.12 20.82
N VAL A 37 -1.33 -1.51 21.88
CA VAL A 37 -1.39 -0.05 22.05
C VAL A 37 -0.37 0.61 21.12
N CYS A 38 -0.82 1.54 20.27
CA CYS A 38 0.08 2.23 19.34
C CYS A 38 1.17 3.03 20.11
N PRO A 39 2.40 3.11 19.58
CA PRO A 39 3.49 3.89 20.18
C PRO A 39 3.11 5.35 20.46
N SER A 40 2.31 5.97 19.58
CA SER A 40 1.81 7.33 19.76
C SER A 40 1.06 7.56 21.08
N TYR A 41 0.43 6.52 21.64
CA TYR A 41 -0.24 6.57 22.94
C TYR A 41 0.68 6.09 24.07
N LYS A 42 1.48 5.05 23.85
CA LYS A 42 2.35 4.44 24.87
C LYS A 42 3.54 5.32 25.24
N LEU A 43 4.15 6.00 24.26
CA LEU A 43 5.36 6.81 24.40
C LEU A 43 5.05 8.31 24.26
N LYS A 44 3.81 8.73 24.52
CA LYS A 44 3.33 10.09 24.27
C LYS A 44 4.22 11.14 24.96
N ASP A 45 4.89 11.95 24.16
CA ASP A 45 5.83 13.00 24.61
C ASP A 45 5.42 14.41 24.12
N GLY A 46 4.51 14.50 23.16
CA GLY A 46 4.10 15.77 22.55
C GLY A 46 5.01 16.28 21.44
N VAL A 47 6.05 15.53 21.07
CA VAL A 47 7.03 15.89 20.04
C VAL A 47 7.11 14.78 18.98
N ASP A 48 7.65 13.61 19.33
CA ASP A 48 7.82 12.49 18.40
C ASP A 48 6.60 11.54 18.39
N TYR A 49 5.91 11.41 19.52
CA TYR A 49 4.76 10.54 19.70
C TYR A 49 3.51 11.34 20.04
N VAL A 50 2.82 11.78 18.98
CA VAL A 50 1.57 12.55 19.11
C VAL A 50 0.38 11.75 18.57
N PRO A 51 -0.61 11.41 19.42
CA PRO A 51 -1.86 10.79 18.96
C PRO A 51 -2.55 11.66 17.92
N THR A 52 -2.64 11.14 16.70
CA THR A 52 -3.20 11.85 15.55
C THR A 52 -4.42 11.11 15.02
N SER A 53 -5.38 11.85 14.45
CA SER A 53 -6.57 11.25 13.85
C SER A 53 -6.18 10.34 12.67
N LYS A 54 -6.91 9.23 12.52
CA LYS A 54 -6.64 8.25 11.45
C LYS A 54 -6.72 8.87 10.05
N GLY A 55 -7.61 9.83 9.84
CA GLY A 55 -7.78 10.51 8.54
C GLY A 55 -6.56 11.36 8.16
N VAL A 56 -5.98 12.08 9.12
CA VAL A 56 -4.76 12.88 8.89
C VAL A 56 -3.58 11.96 8.59
N VAL A 57 -3.40 10.91 9.41
CA VAL A 57 -2.34 9.91 9.20
C VAL A 57 -2.47 9.23 7.84
N PHE A 58 -3.69 8.83 7.47
CA PHE A 58 -3.98 8.27 6.15
C PHE A 58 -3.64 9.25 5.02
N GLY A 59 -4.02 10.52 5.14
CA GLY A 59 -3.71 11.55 4.14
C GLY A 59 -2.20 11.69 3.93
N HIS A 60 -1.43 11.81 5.02
CA HIS A 60 0.03 11.88 4.93
C HIS A 60 0.61 10.64 4.23
N HIS A 61 0.23 9.43 4.66
CA HIS A 61 0.71 8.21 4.01
C HIS A 61 0.31 8.13 2.53
N PHE A 62 -0.94 8.46 2.21
CA PHE A 62 -1.43 8.45 0.83
C PHE A 62 -0.62 9.40 -0.05
N THR A 63 -0.39 10.63 0.39
CA THR A 63 0.41 11.60 -0.37
C THR A 63 1.86 11.16 -0.54
N SER A 64 2.46 10.51 0.47
CA SER A 64 3.83 9.97 0.37
C SER A 64 3.93 8.81 -0.62
N ILE A 65 2.91 7.94 -0.68
CA ILE A 65 2.88 6.77 -1.59
C ILE A 65 2.54 7.20 -3.03
N ALA A 66 1.64 8.18 -3.19
CA ALA A 66 1.22 8.71 -4.49
C ALA A 66 2.32 9.48 -5.24
N GLY A 67 3.55 9.52 -4.70
CA GLY A 67 4.71 10.19 -5.28
C GLY A 67 5.28 9.50 -6.53
N THR A 68 6.60 9.43 -6.63
CA THR A 68 7.29 9.07 -7.87
C THR A 68 7.13 7.62 -8.31
N GLY A 69 6.89 6.68 -7.40
CA GLY A 69 6.78 5.24 -7.71
C GLY A 69 5.70 4.90 -8.75
N PRO A 70 4.44 5.28 -8.53
CA PRO A 70 3.34 5.10 -9.49
C PRO A 70 3.52 5.80 -10.85
N ILE A 71 4.47 6.74 -10.97
CA ILE A 71 4.73 7.50 -12.19
C ILE A 71 5.90 6.89 -12.97
N VAL A 72 7.04 6.69 -12.32
CA VAL A 72 8.30 6.27 -12.97
C VAL A 72 8.19 4.83 -13.47
N GLY A 73 7.60 3.93 -12.68
CA GLY A 73 7.48 2.52 -13.05
C GLY A 73 6.71 2.31 -14.36
N PRO A 74 5.47 2.81 -14.48
CA PRO A 74 4.69 2.69 -15.71
C PRO A 74 5.32 3.43 -16.89
N ALA A 75 5.96 4.58 -16.66
CA ALA A 75 6.65 5.34 -17.70
C ALA A 75 7.83 4.56 -18.31
N ILE A 76 8.56 3.77 -17.52
CA ILE A 76 9.59 2.87 -18.04
C ILE A 76 8.96 1.65 -18.70
N ALA A 77 7.95 1.06 -18.07
CA ALA A 77 7.31 -0.17 -18.54
C ALA A 77 6.58 0.01 -19.89
N VAL A 78 6.08 1.21 -20.19
CA VAL A 78 5.40 1.52 -21.47
C VAL A 78 6.36 1.46 -22.67
N MET A 79 7.68 1.64 -22.45
CA MET A 79 8.68 1.46 -23.50
C MET A 79 8.68 0.03 -24.07
N TRP A 80 8.18 -0.93 -23.29
CA TRP A 80 8.06 -2.35 -23.66
C TRP A 80 6.66 -2.69 -24.18
N GLY A 81 5.78 -1.69 -24.33
CA GLY A 81 4.40 -1.83 -24.79
C GLY A 81 3.36 -1.72 -23.66
N TRP A 82 2.09 -1.66 -24.06
CA TRP A 82 0.98 -1.41 -23.14
C TRP A 82 0.73 -2.56 -22.16
N LEU A 83 0.95 -3.82 -22.58
CA LEU A 83 0.69 -4.98 -21.75
C LEU A 83 1.72 -5.13 -20.61
N PRO A 84 3.05 -5.03 -20.86
CA PRO A 84 4.03 -4.97 -19.77
C PRO A 84 3.80 -3.81 -18.80
N ALA A 85 3.40 -2.63 -19.29
CA ALA A 85 3.04 -1.50 -18.44
C ALA A 85 1.85 -1.81 -17.53
N LEU A 86 0.79 -2.42 -18.08
CA LEU A 86 -0.38 -2.83 -17.30
C LEU A 86 -0.02 -3.88 -16.24
N LEU A 87 0.74 -4.91 -16.62
CA LEU A 87 1.18 -5.95 -15.68
C LEU A 87 2.04 -5.36 -14.56
N TRP A 88 2.93 -4.40 -14.89
CA TRP A 88 3.72 -3.70 -13.89
C TRP A 88 2.85 -2.89 -12.92
N VAL A 89 1.88 -2.13 -13.43
CA VAL A 89 0.94 -1.35 -12.59
C VAL A 89 0.14 -2.28 -11.68
N VAL A 90 -0.34 -3.42 -12.16
CA VAL A 90 -1.19 -4.30 -11.35
C VAL A 90 -0.34 -5.15 -10.40
N LEU A 91 0.59 -5.94 -10.93
CA LEU A 91 1.36 -6.90 -10.14
C LEU A 91 2.43 -6.21 -9.30
N GLY A 92 3.10 -5.19 -9.84
CA GLY A 92 4.10 -4.42 -9.12
C GLY A 92 3.50 -3.71 -7.91
N SER A 93 2.30 -3.11 -8.05
CA SER A 93 1.60 -2.52 -6.92
C SER A 93 1.20 -3.55 -5.87
N ILE A 94 0.77 -4.76 -6.26
CA ILE A 94 0.35 -5.80 -5.30
C ILE A 94 1.54 -6.40 -4.54
N PHE A 95 2.59 -6.80 -5.25
CA PHE A 95 3.67 -7.63 -4.67
C PHE A 95 4.89 -6.83 -4.20
N ILE A 96 5.09 -5.62 -4.71
CA ILE A 96 6.24 -4.79 -4.37
C ILE A 96 5.78 -3.56 -3.57
N GLY A 97 4.98 -2.70 -4.20
CA GLY A 97 4.57 -1.42 -3.60
C GLY A 97 3.81 -1.60 -2.30
N ALA A 98 2.69 -2.34 -2.34
CA ALA A 98 1.86 -2.58 -1.17
C ALA A 98 2.61 -3.28 -0.03
N VAL A 99 3.51 -4.21 -0.35
CA VAL A 99 4.31 -4.92 0.67
C VAL A 99 5.33 -4.00 1.32
N HIS A 100 6.03 -3.19 0.52
CA HIS A 100 7.00 -2.21 0.98
C HIS A 100 6.36 -1.16 1.91
N ASP A 101 5.25 -0.57 1.49
CA ASP A 101 4.58 0.50 2.23
C ASP A 101 3.91 -0.05 3.49
N PHE A 102 3.28 -1.23 3.39
CA PHE A 102 2.69 -1.89 4.56
C PHE A 102 3.75 -2.31 5.56
N GLY A 103 4.87 -2.87 5.11
CA GLY A 103 5.99 -3.23 5.99
C GLY A 103 6.58 -2.00 6.69
N SER A 104 6.78 -0.90 5.97
CA SER A 104 7.24 0.37 6.54
C SER A 104 6.31 0.88 7.64
N LEU A 105 4.99 0.80 7.42
CA LEU A 105 3.99 1.17 8.42
C LEU A 105 4.05 0.26 9.66
N VAL A 106 4.17 -1.06 9.46
CA VAL A 106 4.23 -2.03 10.57
C VAL A 106 5.47 -1.79 11.42
N VAL A 107 6.62 -1.55 10.80
CA VAL A 107 7.89 -1.27 11.51
C VAL A 107 7.76 0.01 12.34
N SER A 108 7.12 1.05 11.80
CA SER A 108 6.87 2.30 12.54
C SER A 108 5.93 2.15 13.74
N LEU A 109 5.10 1.10 13.79
CA LEU A 109 4.14 0.85 14.87
C LEU A 109 4.71 -0.06 15.98
N ARG A 110 5.94 -0.54 15.85
CA ARG A 110 6.60 -1.45 16.79
C ARG A 110 7.71 -0.73 17.55
#